data_AF-A0A2R3P813-F1
#
_entry.id   AF-A0A2R3P813-F1
#
_cell.length_a   1.000
_cell.length_b   1.000
_cell.length_c   1.000
_cell.angle_alpha   90.00
_cell.angle_beta   90.00
_cell.angle_gamma   90.00
#
_symmetry.space_group_name_H-M   'P 1'
#
loop_
_entity.id
_entity.type
_entity.pdbx_description
1 polymer ?
#
loop_
_entity_poly.entity_id
_entity_poly.type
_entity_poly.pdbx_seq_one_letter_code
_entity_poly.pdbx_strand_id
1 'polypeptide(L)'
;MKLIINKLKNFMKSSTNKMRFQDQLPEEVKFKFNVFNPLVDGIIFATSVLFVPLIVLIILKFTINANTEEETQSIINLVFVSVQIFCSAIGCFVLYKRDNELFTRTNAFGIYAFIVLPFLFVIILGSLFLALSGWNSKNNQVATQFVSMTLQIIAEVVVGIILFIKVPFLKDRIFLTLKKEWKKVIVVVLIMTIALFGVSFGLSFIEIETINQNALNEIYKNSSITVKIFYSILLFIFSVVVAPLVEELAFRDSIFTGVGNKWFAMIISSLAFAMVHVGMGDVQNIYIYLIPSIILSATFIYTEGNVTYSWLVHLGSNLITFILMIAGRN
;
A
#
# COMPACT_ATOMS: atom_id res chain seq x y z
N MET A 1 -18.30 11.43 48.20
CA MET A 1 -18.03 10.36 47.21
C MET A 1 -18.65 10.64 45.82
N LYS A 2 -19.97 10.84 45.66
CA LYS A 2 -20.61 11.20 44.37
C LYS A 2 -20.00 12.44 43.66
N LEU A 3 -19.62 13.45 44.43
CA LEU A 3 -19.10 14.73 43.89
C LEU A 3 -17.69 14.57 43.30
N ILE A 4 -16.85 13.71 43.90
CA ILE A 4 -15.51 13.37 43.40
C ILE A 4 -15.61 12.52 42.13
N ILE A 5 -16.53 11.55 42.10
CA ILE A 5 -16.78 10.71 40.92
C ILE A 5 -17.24 11.55 39.73
N ASN A 6 -18.15 12.50 39.92
CA ASN A 6 -18.58 13.40 38.83
C ASN A 6 -17.47 14.32 38.34
N LYS A 7 -16.58 14.80 39.23
CA LYS A 7 -15.43 15.63 38.85
C LYS A 7 -14.41 14.82 38.04
N LEU A 8 -14.16 13.56 38.42
CA LEU A 8 -13.29 12.65 37.68
C LEU A 8 -13.88 12.28 36.31
N LYS A 9 -15.19 12.04 36.24
CA LYS A 9 -15.91 11.73 35.00
C LYS A 9 -15.88 12.92 34.03
N ASN A 10 -16.05 14.14 34.54
CA ASN A 10 -15.95 15.37 33.75
C ASN A 10 -14.50 15.66 33.33
N PHE A 11 -13.51 15.37 34.17
CA PHE A 11 -12.09 15.50 33.83
C PHE A 11 -11.68 14.50 32.73
N MET A 12 -12.08 13.23 32.85
CA MET A 12 -11.84 12.21 31.82
C MET A 12 -12.58 12.54 30.52
N LYS A 13 -13.81 13.06 30.58
CA LYS A 13 -14.58 13.49 29.40
C LYS A 13 -13.97 14.74 28.72
N SER A 14 -13.41 15.66 29.50
CA SER A 14 -12.67 16.84 29.03
C SER A 14 -11.33 16.45 28.38
N SER A 15 -10.59 15.53 29.01
CA SER A 15 -9.32 15.01 28.47
C SER A 15 -9.53 14.20 27.19
N THR A 16 -10.55 13.34 27.13
CA THR A 16 -10.88 12.58 25.92
C THR A 16 -11.37 13.45 24.76
N ASN A 17 -12.09 14.56 25.02
CA ASN A 17 -12.43 15.53 23.97
C ASN A 17 -11.24 16.37 23.50
N LYS A 18 -10.26 16.65 24.38
CA LYS A 18 -9.01 17.32 24.00
C LYS A 18 -8.03 16.43 23.24
N MET A 19 -8.13 15.10 23.39
CA MET A 19 -7.26 14.12 22.73
C MET A 19 -7.78 13.65 21.36
N ARG A 20 -8.99 14.05 20.96
CA ARG A 20 -9.48 13.73 19.61
C ARG A 20 -8.80 14.65 18.61
N PHE A 21 -8.17 14.06 17.60
CA PHE A 21 -7.75 14.78 16.42
C PHE A 21 -8.98 15.48 15.83
N GLN A 22 -8.85 16.77 15.53
CA GLN A 22 -9.90 17.56 14.90
C GLN A 22 -9.24 18.32 13.77
N ASP A 23 -9.58 17.99 12.53
CA ASP A 23 -9.10 18.75 11.39
C ASP A 23 -9.84 20.10 11.23
N GLN A 24 -9.23 21.02 10.49
CA GLN A 24 -9.80 22.33 10.12
C GLN A 24 -10.37 22.31 8.69
N LEU A 25 -10.66 21.13 8.15
CA LEU A 25 -11.14 20.98 6.78
C LEU A 25 -12.65 21.24 6.70
N PRO A 26 -13.15 21.78 5.57
CA PRO A 26 -14.59 21.83 5.31
C PRO A 26 -15.18 20.41 5.25
N GLU A 27 -16.38 20.22 5.78
CA GLU A 27 -17.05 18.91 5.88
C GLU A 27 -17.22 18.20 4.52
N GLU A 28 -17.39 18.96 3.44
CA GLU A 28 -17.50 18.44 2.08
C GLU A 28 -16.22 17.79 1.56
N VAL A 29 -15.06 18.19 2.09
CA VAL A 29 -13.73 17.68 1.69
C VAL A 29 -13.28 16.51 2.57
N LYS A 30 -13.89 16.36 3.77
CA LYS A 30 -13.51 15.30 4.73
C LYS A 30 -13.79 13.91 4.19
N PHE A 31 -12.99 12.96 4.65
CA PHE A 31 -13.20 11.56 4.36
C PHE A 31 -14.43 11.03 5.11
N LYS A 32 -15.14 10.07 4.50
CA LYS A 32 -16.35 9.48 5.07
C LYS A 32 -16.15 7.96 5.19
N PHE A 33 -16.14 7.44 6.41
CA PHE A 33 -15.87 6.02 6.67
C PHE A 33 -17.03 5.07 6.34
N ASN A 34 -18.26 5.57 6.26
CA ASN A 34 -19.47 4.75 6.14
C ASN A 34 -20.24 5.07 4.84
N VAL A 35 -19.51 5.19 3.73
CA VAL A 35 -20.10 5.50 2.42
C VAL A 35 -20.83 4.29 1.84
N PHE A 36 -20.24 3.10 1.98
CA PHE A 36 -20.80 1.82 1.53
C PHE A 36 -21.42 1.06 2.72
N ASN A 37 -22.41 0.18 2.47
CA ASN A 37 -22.98 -0.66 3.54
C ASN A 37 -22.00 -1.78 3.92
N PRO A 38 -21.48 -1.82 5.16
CA PRO A 38 -20.40 -2.74 5.52
C PRO A 38 -20.78 -4.22 5.44
N LEU A 39 -22.06 -4.54 5.63
CA LEU A 39 -22.53 -5.93 5.69
C LEU A 39 -22.70 -6.55 4.30
N VAL A 40 -22.87 -5.72 3.27
CA VAL A 40 -23.11 -6.19 1.89
C VAL A 40 -21.94 -5.75 1.01
N ASP A 41 -21.82 -4.44 0.77
CA ASP A 41 -20.76 -3.85 -0.03
C ASP A 41 -19.38 -4.19 0.54
N GLY A 42 -19.23 -4.01 1.84
CA GLY A 42 -17.94 -4.21 2.51
C GLY A 42 -17.49 -5.66 2.50
N ILE A 43 -18.42 -6.61 2.60
CA ILE A 43 -18.12 -8.05 2.49
C ILE A 43 -17.77 -8.41 1.04
N ILE A 44 -18.51 -7.93 0.04
CA ILE A 44 -18.17 -8.14 -1.38
C ILE A 44 -16.77 -7.61 -1.66
N PHE A 45 -16.48 -6.39 -1.21
CA PHE A 45 -15.19 -5.74 -1.38
C PHE A 45 -14.05 -6.50 -0.69
N ALA A 46 -14.23 -6.86 0.58
CA ALA A 46 -13.22 -7.62 1.33
C ALA A 46 -12.98 -9.00 0.73
N THR A 47 -14.03 -9.64 0.21
CA THR A 47 -13.95 -10.97 -0.41
C THR A 47 -13.15 -10.93 -1.70
N SER A 48 -13.42 -9.94 -2.58
CA SER A 48 -12.75 -9.79 -3.87
C SER A 48 -11.28 -9.36 -3.74
N VAL A 49 -10.99 -8.46 -2.81
CA VAL A 49 -9.65 -7.87 -2.64
C VAL A 49 -8.74 -8.71 -1.75
N LEU A 50 -9.30 -9.36 -0.72
CA LEU A 50 -8.51 -10.05 0.31
C LEU A 50 -8.86 -11.53 0.48
N PHE A 51 -10.09 -11.88 0.87
CA PHE A 51 -10.34 -13.22 1.41
C PHE A 51 -10.12 -14.33 0.38
N VAL A 52 -10.63 -14.17 -0.85
CA VAL A 52 -10.42 -15.20 -1.89
C VAL A 52 -8.94 -15.31 -2.27
N PRO A 53 -8.22 -14.22 -2.60
CA PRO A 53 -6.78 -14.30 -2.83
C PRO A 53 -6.01 -14.94 -1.66
N LEU A 54 -6.30 -14.55 -0.41
CA LEU A 54 -5.62 -15.07 0.78
C LEU A 54 -5.85 -16.57 0.96
N ILE A 55 -7.09 -17.05 0.81
CA ILE A 55 -7.40 -18.49 0.89
C ILE A 55 -6.63 -19.25 -0.18
N VAL A 56 -6.59 -18.73 -1.40
CA VAL A 56 -5.84 -19.35 -2.49
C VAL A 56 -4.33 -19.37 -2.21
N LEU A 57 -3.75 -18.28 -1.68
CA LEU A 57 -2.36 -18.24 -1.28
C LEU A 57 -2.04 -19.31 -0.23
N ILE A 58 -2.90 -19.47 0.79
CA ILE A 58 -2.77 -20.49 1.83
C ILE A 58 -2.84 -21.88 1.21
N ILE A 59 -3.85 -22.17 0.38
CA ILE A 59 -3.99 -23.47 -0.29
C ILE A 59 -2.75 -23.79 -1.11
N LEU A 60 -2.28 -22.84 -1.93
CA LEU A 60 -1.09 -23.02 -2.75
C LEU A 60 0.14 -23.31 -1.88
N LYS A 61 0.31 -22.58 -0.77
CA LYS A 61 1.45 -22.76 0.16
C LYS A 61 1.49 -24.12 0.83
N PHE A 62 0.33 -24.68 1.20
CA PHE A 62 0.27 -25.98 1.88
C PHE A 62 0.14 -27.17 0.93
N THR A 63 -0.40 -26.97 -0.27
CA THR A 63 -0.56 -28.05 -1.26
C THR A 63 0.72 -28.30 -2.03
N ILE A 64 1.48 -27.24 -2.33
CA ILE A 64 2.71 -27.34 -3.11
C ILE A 64 3.87 -27.10 -2.16
N ASN A 65 4.60 -28.19 -1.85
CA ASN A 65 5.73 -28.15 -0.95
C ASN A 65 6.79 -27.18 -1.51
N ALA A 66 6.95 -26.01 -0.88
CA ALA A 66 7.74 -24.88 -1.41
C ALA A 66 9.26 -25.14 -1.56
N ASN A 67 9.71 -26.38 -1.31
CA ASN A 67 11.06 -26.88 -1.60
C ASN A 67 11.27 -27.22 -3.09
N THR A 68 10.27 -27.02 -3.93
CA THR A 68 10.35 -27.24 -5.38
C THR A 68 11.13 -26.14 -6.09
N GLU A 69 11.80 -26.53 -7.18
CA GLU A 69 12.61 -25.72 -8.10
C GLU A 69 12.02 -24.33 -8.41
N GLU A 70 12.88 -23.35 -8.71
CA GLU A 70 12.55 -21.95 -9.02
C GLU A 70 11.38 -21.80 -10.02
N GLU A 71 11.29 -22.70 -11.00
CA GLU A 71 10.22 -22.75 -11.99
C GLU A 71 8.83 -23.01 -11.38
N THR A 72 8.75 -23.87 -10.36
CA THR A 72 7.50 -24.16 -9.64
C THR A 72 7.03 -22.92 -8.86
N GLN A 73 7.94 -22.18 -8.24
CA GLN A 73 7.58 -20.94 -7.53
C GLN A 73 7.04 -19.87 -8.48
N SER A 74 7.64 -19.75 -9.67
CA SER A 74 7.19 -18.83 -10.73
C SER A 74 5.76 -19.14 -11.19
N ILE A 75 5.46 -20.42 -11.47
CA ILE A 75 4.11 -20.86 -11.87
C ILE A 75 3.09 -20.53 -10.77
N ILE A 76 3.43 -20.75 -9.50
CA ILE A 76 2.49 -20.51 -8.42
C ILE A 76 2.22 -19.02 -8.22
N ASN A 77 3.26 -18.18 -8.30
CA ASN A 77 3.09 -16.73 -8.30
C ASN A 77 2.18 -16.30 -9.46
N LEU A 78 2.35 -16.86 -10.66
CA LEU A 78 1.49 -16.58 -11.81
C LEU A 78 0.02 -16.97 -11.53
N VAL A 79 -0.22 -18.14 -10.94
CA VAL A 79 -1.58 -18.59 -10.56
C VAL A 79 -2.19 -17.66 -9.52
N PHE A 80 -1.44 -17.35 -8.45
CA PHE A 80 -1.91 -16.48 -7.37
C PHE A 80 -2.28 -15.08 -7.90
N VAL A 81 -1.40 -14.46 -8.68
CA VAL A 81 -1.65 -13.12 -9.22
C VAL A 81 -2.81 -13.14 -10.22
N SER A 82 -2.93 -14.20 -11.04
CA SER A 82 -4.09 -14.36 -11.94
C SER A 82 -5.40 -14.42 -11.15
N VAL A 83 -5.45 -15.20 -10.06
CA VAL A 83 -6.61 -15.25 -9.16
C VAL A 83 -6.91 -13.88 -8.57
N GLN A 84 -5.90 -13.15 -8.11
CA GLN A 84 -6.08 -11.81 -7.55
C GLN A 84 -6.71 -10.85 -8.55
N ILE A 85 -6.30 -10.90 -9.81
CA ILE A 85 -6.84 -10.08 -10.89
C ILE A 85 -8.27 -10.47 -11.22
N PHE A 86 -8.55 -11.77 -11.39
CA PHE A 86 -9.91 -12.24 -11.68
C PHE A 86 -10.87 -11.86 -10.56
N CYS A 87 -10.48 -12.08 -9.30
CA CYS A 87 -11.29 -11.71 -8.14
C CYS A 87 -11.52 -10.19 -8.08
N SER A 88 -10.47 -9.40 -8.32
CA SER A 88 -10.55 -7.94 -8.37
C SER A 88 -11.47 -7.44 -9.49
N ALA A 89 -11.36 -8.02 -10.69
CA ALA A 89 -12.21 -7.67 -11.83
C ALA A 89 -13.69 -8.01 -11.57
N ILE A 90 -13.97 -9.20 -11.02
CA ILE A 90 -15.33 -9.62 -10.65
C ILE A 90 -15.88 -8.71 -9.55
N GLY A 91 -15.12 -8.44 -8.49
CA GLY A 91 -15.53 -7.57 -7.39
C GLY A 91 -15.83 -6.14 -7.86
N CYS A 92 -14.95 -5.59 -8.70
CA CYS A 92 -15.15 -4.29 -9.35
C CYS A 92 -16.45 -4.26 -10.16
N PHE A 93 -16.69 -5.27 -11.00
CA PHE A 93 -17.90 -5.37 -11.81
C PHE A 93 -19.18 -5.49 -10.96
N VAL A 94 -19.16 -6.34 -9.93
CA VAL A 94 -20.31 -6.56 -9.03
C VAL A 94 -20.66 -5.27 -8.28
N LEU A 95 -19.67 -4.58 -7.71
CA LEU A 95 -19.90 -3.32 -7.01
C LEU A 95 -20.38 -2.21 -7.96
N TYR A 96 -19.78 -2.10 -9.14
CA TYR A 96 -20.23 -1.16 -10.17
C TYR A 96 -21.68 -1.41 -10.60
N LYS A 97 -22.10 -2.68 -10.73
CA LYS A 97 -23.48 -3.02 -11.11
C LYS A 97 -24.49 -2.74 -10.00
N ARG A 98 -24.08 -2.83 -8.73
CA ARG A 98 -24.99 -2.65 -7.60
C ARG A 98 -25.26 -1.18 -7.31
N ASP A 99 -24.25 -0.33 -7.38
CA ASP A 99 -24.40 1.11 -7.23
C ASP A 99 -23.36 1.84 -8.08
N ASN A 100 -23.70 2.08 -9.35
CA ASN A 100 -22.78 2.68 -10.31
C ASN A 100 -22.43 4.13 -9.95
N GLU A 101 -23.37 4.89 -9.41
CA GLU A 101 -23.19 6.29 -9.04
C GLU A 101 -22.23 6.40 -7.87
N LEU A 102 -22.48 5.63 -6.79
CA LEU A 102 -21.60 5.61 -5.63
C LEU A 102 -20.21 5.09 -6.00
N PHE A 103 -20.12 4.01 -6.77
CA PHE A 103 -18.84 3.42 -7.18
C PHE A 103 -18.02 4.33 -8.07
N THR A 104 -18.66 5.13 -8.94
CA THR A 104 -17.95 6.05 -9.84
C THR A 104 -17.55 7.35 -9.14
N ARG A 105 -18.31 7.81 -8.16
CA ARG A 105 -18.07 9.05 -7.40
C ARG A 105 -17.15 8.89 -6.20
N THR A 106 -16.74 7.67 -5.88
CA THR A 106 -15.92 7.38 -4.70
C THR A 106 -14.60 6.73 -5.10
N ASN A 107 -13.67 6.65 -4.15
CA ASN A 107 -12.39 6.02 -4.40
C ASN A 107 -12.43 4.49 -4.32
N ALA A 108 -13.59 3.83 -4.15
CA ALA A 108 -13.66 2.37 -4.06
C ALA A 108 -13.03 1.65 -5.28
N PHE A 109 -13.01 2.31 -6.44
CA PHE A 109 -12.35 1.80 -7.65
C PHE A 109 -10.82 1.72 -7.53
N GLY A 110 -10.19 2.50 -6.66
CA GLY A 110 -8.75 2.69 -6.65
C GLY A 110 -7.94 1.43 -6.40
N ILE A 111 -8.35 0.60 -5.44
CA ILE A 111 -7.65 -0.66 -5.17
C ILE A 111 -7.75 -1.64 -6.35
N TYR A 112 -8.88 -1.64 -7.07
CA TYR A 112 -9.05 -2.50 -8.24
C TYR A 112 -8.15 -2.05 -9.39
N ALA A 113 -8.05 -0.73 -9.61
CA ALA A 113 -7.10 -0.18 -10.57
C ALA A 113 -5.65 -0.49 -10.18
N PHE A 114 -5.32 -0.36 -8.89
CA PHE A 114 -3.99 -0.65 -8.36
C PHE A 114 -3.58 -2.12 -8.51
N ILE A 115 -4.52 -3.07 -8.37
CA ILE A 115 -4.21 -4.49 -8.56
C ILE A 115 -4.08 -4.84 -10.05
N VAL A 116 -4.98 -4.30 -10.90
CA VAL A 116 -5.08 -4.73 -12.30
C VAL A 116 -4.09 -4.01 -13.20
N LEU A 117 -3.94 -2.69 -13.09
CA LEU A 117 -3.16 -1.90 -14.06
C LEU A 117 -1.65 -2.18 -14.03
N PRO A 118 -0.96 -2.21 -12.87
CA PRO A 118 0.45 -2.56 -12.82
C PRO A 118 0.75 -3.91 -13.43
N PHE A 119 -0.09 -4.91 -13.19
CA PHE A 119 0.06 -6.22 -13.82
C PHE A 119 -0.06 -6.15 -15.34
N LEU A 120 -1.09 -5.48 -15.86
CA LEU A 120 -1.26 -5.35 -17.32
C LEU A 120 -0.06 -4.65 -17.96
N PHE A 121 0.47 -3.60 -17.32
CA PHE A 121 1.65 -2.89 -17.82
C PHE A 121 2.91 -3.76 -17.75
N VAL A 122 3.23 -4.32 -16.58
CA VAL A 122 4.47 -5.08 -16.38
C VAL A 122 4.47 -6.37 -17.19
N ILE A 123 3.36 -7.12 -17.20
CA ILE A 123 3.32 -8.39 -17.93
C ILE A 123 3.15 -8.16 -19.42
N ILE A 124 2.16 -7.40 -19.89
CA ILE A 124 1.90 -7.32 -21.33
C ILE A 124 2.98 -6.48 -22.01
N LEU A 125 3.22 -5.26 -21.52
CA LEU A 125 4.21 -4.38 -22.16
C LEU A 125 5.63 -4.81 -21.85
N GLY A 126 5.90 -5.28 -20.63
CA GLY A 126 7.22 -5.79 -20.25
C GLY A 126 7.60 -7.05 -21.01
N SER A 127 6.71 -8.05 -21.10
CA SER A 127 7.00 -9.26 -21.89
C SER A 127 7.18 -8.94 -23.38
N LEU A 128 6.37 -8.04 -23.95
CA LEU A 128 6.52 -7.60 -25.34
C LEU A 128 7.86 -6.90 -25.57
N PHE A 129 8.23 -5.96 -24.69
CA PHE A 129 9.50 -5.25 -24.80
C PHE A 129 10.70 -6.19 -24.67
N LEU A 130 10.67 -7.11 -23.71
CA LEU A 130 11.72 -8.10 -23.50
C LEU A 130 11.83 -9.06 -24.68
N ALA A 131 10.70 -9.51 -25.24
CA ALA A 131 10.68 -10.33 -26.44
C ALA A 131 11.28 -9.61 -27.66
N LEU A 132 10.91 -8.35 -27.90
CA LEU A 132 11.42 -7.54 -29.02
C LEU A 132 12.91 -7.19 -28.90
N SER A 133 13.40 -7.00 -27.67
CA SER A 133 14.81 -6.72 -27.40
C SER A 133 15.68 -7.98 -27.35
N GLY A 134 15.07 -9.17 -27.31
CA GLY A 134 15.76 -10.43 -27.09
C GLY A 134 16.35 -10.56 -25.67
N TRP A 135 15.91 -9.74 -24.73
CA TRP A 135 16.38 -9.75 -23.34
C TRP A 135 15.51 -10.64 -22.47
N ASN A 136 16.13 -11.33 -21.53
CA ASN A 136 15.47 -12.10 -20.48
C ASN A 136 16.34 -12.10 -19.21
N SER A 137 15.78 -12.63 -18.12
CA SER A 137 16.48 -12.70 -16.83
C SER A 137 17.80 -13.48 -16.89
N LYS A 138 17.95 -14.42 -17.83
CA LYS A 138 19.16 -15.25 -17.97
C LYS A 138 20.29 -14.55 -18.72
N ASN A 139 19.98 -13.68 -19.68
CA ASN A 139 20.99 -13.04 -20.53
C ASN A 139 21.25 -11.56 -20.16
N ASN A 140 20.30 -10.88 -19.53
CA ASN A 140 20.42 -9.47 -19.16
C ASN A 140 19.51 -9.12 -17.96
N GLN A 141 19.86 -9.66 -16.80
CA GLN A 141 19.13 -9.45 -15.55
C GLN A 141 18.97 -7.97 -15.19
N VAL A 142 20.06 -7.19 -15.31
CA VAL A 142 20.05 -5.75 -15.00
C VAL A 142 19.03 -5.02 -15.88
N ALA A 143 19.09 -5.17 -17.20
CA ALA A 143 18.14 -4.50 -18.08
C ALA A 143 16.69 -4.92 -17.79
N THR A 144 16.46 -6.21 -17.52
CA THR A 144 15.14 -6.73 -17.15
C THR A 144 14.59 -6.04 -15.89
N GLN A 145 15.41 -5.85 -14.86
CA GLN A 145 15.03 -5.14 -13.63
C GLN A 145 14.74 -3.65 -13.89
N PHE A 146 15.54 -2.97 -14.70
CA PHE A 146 15.30 -1.56 -15.07
C PHE A 146 14.00 -1.37 -15.83
N VAL A 147 13.71 -2.24 -16.81
CA VAL A 147 12.46 -2.24 -17.58
C VAL A 147 11.28 -2.47 -16.65
N SER A 148 11.35 -3.51 -15.80
CA SER A 148 10.28 -3.83 -14.85
C SER A 148 9.99 -2.66 -13.90
N MET A 149 11.03 -2.07 -13.29
CA MET A 149 10.84 -0.95 -12.36
C MET A 149 10.30 0.30 -13.05
N THR A 150 10.74 0.58 -14.28
CA THR A 150 10.24 1.71 -15.08
C THR A 150 8.78 1.53 -15.46
N LEU A 151 8.38 0.34 -15.90
CA LEU A 151 6.98 0.03 -16.22
C LEU A 151 6.10 0.08 -14.97
N GLN A 152 6.59 -0.38 -13.82
CA GLN A 152 5.88 -0.27 -12.55
C GLN A 152 5.65 1.19 -12.16
N ILE A 153 6.69 2.04 -12.24
CA ILE A 153 6.57 3.49 -11.98
C ILE A 153 5.51 4.11 -12.90
N ILE A 154 5.56 3.80 -14.20
CA ILE A 154 4.60 4.34 -15.17
C ILE A 154 3.18 3.90 -14.79
N ALA A 155 2.99 2.62 -14.50
CA ALA A 155 1.67 2.09 -14.16
C ALA A 155 1.10 2.72 -12.89
N GLU A 156 1.90 2.89 -11.85
CA GLU A 156 1.47 3.53 -10.61
C GLU A 156 1.20 5.03 -10.79
N VAL A 157 2.01 5.73 -11.57
CA VAL A 157 1.72 7.13 -11.94
C VAL A 157 0.40 7.23 -12.68
N VAL A 158 0.11 6.30 -13.61
CA VAL A 158 -1.18 6.23 -14.31
C VAL A 158 -2.33 5.99 -13.33
N VAL A 159 -2.19 5.05 -12.39
CA VAL A 159 -3.18 4.81 -11.32
C VAL A 159 -3.40 6.10 -10.51
N GLY A 160 -2.33 6.73 -10.03
CA GLY A 160 -2.39 7.98 -9.27
C GLY A 160 -3.12 9.09 -10.03
N ILE A 161 -2.81 9.30 -11.31
CA ILE A 161 -3.48 10.27 -12.18
C ILE A 161 -4.99 9.95 -12.28
N ILE A 162 -5.35 8.69 -12.52
CA ILE A 162 -6.76 8.26 -12.58
C ILE A 162 -7.48 8.59 -11.28
N LEU A 163 -6.88 8.31 -10.13
CA LEU A 163 -7.50 8.59 -8.82
C LEU A 163 -7.66 10.09 -8.57
N PHE A 164 -6.65 10.90 -8.92
CA PHE A 164 -6.73 12.35 -8.82
C PHE A 164 -7.77 12.99 -9.73
N ILE A 165 -8.08 12.37 -10.87
CA ILE A 165 -9.13 12.84 -11.78
C ILE A 165 -10.51 12.38 -11.30
N LYS A 166 -10.62 11.11 -10.88
CA LYS A 166 -11.91 10.47 -10.60
C LYS A 166 -12.47 10.81 -9.23
N VAL A 167 -11.63 10.93 -8.20
CA VAL A 167 -12.09 11.09 -6.81
C VAL A 167 -12.40 12.57 -6.54
N PRO A 168 -13.68 12.92 -6.29
CA PRO A 168 -14.04 14.29 -5.95
C PRO A 168 -13.31 14.76 -4.70
N PHE A 169 -12.87 16.02 -4.70
CA PHE A 169 -12.23 16.68 -3.55
C PHE A 169 -10.93 16.06 -3.03
N LEU A 170 -10.39 14.99 -3.65
CA LEU A 170 -9.12 14.40 -3.19
C LEU A 170 -7.96 15.39 -3.26
N LYS A 171 -7.85 16.11 -4.40
CA LYS A 171 -6.86 17.18 -4.59
C LYS A 171 -7.04 18.29 -3.55
N ASP A 172 -8.28 18.72 -3.35
CA ASP A 172 -8.61 19.77 -2.39
C ASP A 172 -8.29 19.34 -0.96
N ARG A 173 -8.56 18.08 -0.60
CA ARG A 173 -8.22 17.52 0.72
C ARG A 173 -6.73 17.60 0.96
N ILE A 174 -5.92 17.11 0.04
CA ILE A 174 -4.45 17.15 0.17
C ILE A 174 -3.95 18.59 0.25
N PHE A 175 -4.38 19.44 -0.68
CA PHE A 175 -3.95 20.84 -0.73
C PHE A 175 -4.35 21.63 0.53
N LEU A 176 -5.61 21.51 0.96
CA LEU A 176 -6.11 22.21 2.14
C LEU A 176 -5.47 21.68 3.42
N THR A 177 -5.17 20.38 3.51
CA THR A 177 -4.45 19.81 4.65
C THR A 177 -3.04 20.41 4.75
N LEU A 178 -2.29 20.40 3.65
CA LEU A 178 -0.95 20.96 3.61
C LEU A 178 -0.93 22.48 3.84
N LYS A 179 -1.99 23.20 3.44
CA LYS A 179 -2.06 24.65 3.60
C LYS A 179 -2.54 25.08 5.00
N LYS A 180 -3.62 24.48 5.49
CA LYS A 180 -4.30 24.90 6.73
C LYS A 180 -3.74 24.19 7.96
N GLU A 181 -3.28 22.95 7.81
CA GLU A 181 -2.90 22.09 8.94
C GLU A 181 -1.41 21.76 9.01
N TRP A 182 -0.55 22.47 8.25
CA TRP A 182 0.86 22.14 8.08
C TRP A 182 1.63 21.86 9.39
N LYS A 183 1.33 22.61 10.47
CA LYS A 183 1.96 22.38 11.78
C LYS A 183 1.59 21.02 12.37
N LYS A 184 0.30 20.65 12.30
CA LYS A 184 -0.18 19.34 12.74
C LYS A 184 0.38 18.24 11.84
N VAL A 185 0.43 18.48 10.53
CA VAL A 185 1.04 17.56 9.55
C VAL A 185 2.47 17.27 9.97
N ILE A 186 3.32 18.28 10.16
CA ILE A 186 4.73 18.07 10.55
C ILE A 186 4.83 17.25 11.83
N VAL A 187 4.08 17.60 12.88
CA VAL A 187 4.17 16.92 14.18
C VAL A 187 3.72 15.45 14.09
N VAL A 188 2.55 15.21 13.49
CA VAL A 188 2.01 13.85 13.37
C VAL A 188 2.88 13.01 12.45
N VAL A 189 3.29 13.55 11.29
CA VAL A 189 4.16 12.85 10.34
C VAL A 189 5.48 12.50 10.97
N LEU A 190 6.13 13.42 11.71
CA LEU A 190 7.39 13.15 12.38
C LEU A 190 7.26 12.03 13.42
N ILE A 191 6.29 12.12 14.33
CA ILE A 191 6.09 11.12 15.39
C ILE A 191 5.78 9.75 14.79
N MET A 192 4.85 9.70 13.84
CA MET A 192 4.43 8.43 13.24
C MET A 192 5.49 7.86 12.30
N THR A 193 6.32 8.68 11.65
CA THR A 193 7.48 8.21 10.88
C THR A 193 8.52 7.56 11.80
N ILE A 194 8.83 8.18 12.94
CA ILE A 194 9.75 7.60 13.93
C ILE A 194 9.19 6.29 14.48
N ALA A 195 7.90 6.23 14.79
CA ALA A 195 7.25 5.00 15.24
C ALA A 195 7.30 3.90 14.18
N LEU A 196 6.94 4.23 12.93
CA LEU A 196 6.96 3.31 11.79
C LEU A 196 8.37 2.79 11.50
N PHE A 197 9.34 3.69 11.47
CA PHE A 197 10.75 3.35 11.28
C PHE A 197 11.28 2.49 12.43
N GLY A 198 11.02 2.87 13.68
CA GLY A 198 11.48 2.13 14.86
C GLY A 198 10.94 0.70 14.91
N VAL A 199 9.67 0.51 14.53
CA VAL A 199 9.08 -0.83 14.41
C VAL A 199 9.71 -1.60 13.25
N SER A 200 9.83 -0.99 12.07
CA SER A 200 10.43 -1.65 10.90
C SER A 200 11.88 -2.05 11.16
N PHE A 201 12.65 -1.18 11.80
CA PHE A 201 14.02 -1.45 12.24
C PHE A 201 14.07 -2.59 13.27
N GLY A 202 13.16 -2.60 14.25
CA GLY A 202 13.04 -3.71 15.20
C GLY A 202 12.74 -5.05 14.53
N LEU A 203 11.88 -5.05 13.51
CA LEU A 203 11.54 -6.26 12.75
C LEU A 203 12.71 -6.76 11.89
N SER A 204 13.60 -5.86 11.44
CA SER A 204 14.78 -6.26 10.65
C SER A 204 15.75 -7.20 11.39
N PHE A 205 15.71 -7.23 12.74
CA PHE A 205 16.54 -8.16 13.53
C PHE A 205 16.04 -9.61 13.54
N ILE A 206 14.78 -9.82 13.15
CA ILE A 206 14.15 -11.15 13.10
C ILE A 206 13.81 -11.55 11.66
N GLU A 207 14.02 -10.65 10.70
CA GLU A 207 13.76 -10.86 9.28
C GLU A 207 14.72 -11.88 8.68
N ILE A 208 14.17 -12.78 7.86
CA ILE A 208 14.95 -13.64 6.97
C ILE A 208 15.05 -12.89 5.64
N GLU A 209 16.25 -12.85 5.02
CA GLU A 209 16.48 -12.12 3.76
C GLU A 209 15.33 -12.30 2.76
N THR A 210 14.67 -11.19 2.42
CA THR A 210 13.55 -11.17 1.47
C THR A 210 14.04 -11.26 0.03
N ILE A 211 13.15 -11.73 -0.85
CA ILE A 211 13.45 -11.82 -2.30
C ILE A 211 13.81 -10.44 -2.86
N ASN A 212 13.08 -9.41 -2.43
CA ASN A 212 13.31 -8.03 -2.85
C ASN A 212 14.69 -7.51 -2.40
N GLN A 213 15.11 -7.83 -1.18
CA GLN A 213 16.43 -7.44 -0.66
C GLN A 213 17.56 -8.18 -1.39
N ASN A 214 17.35 -9.44 -1.76
CA ASN A 214 18.31 -10.22 -2.54
C ASN A 214 18.50 -9.66 -3.94
N ALA A 215 17.39 -9.37 -4.65
CA ALA A 215 17.44 -8.74 -5.98
C ALA A 215 18.16 -7.38 -5.94
N LEU A 216 17.93 -6.58 -4.89
CA LEU A 216 18.66 -5.34 -4.65
C LEU A 216 20.15 -5.60 -4.38
N ASN A 217 20.49 -6.56 -3.53
CA ASN A 217 21.88 -6.87 -3.18
C ASN A 217 22.70 -7.29 -4.40
N GLU A 218 22.13 -8.08 -5.31
CA GLU A 218 22.80 -8.52 -6.54
C GLU A 218 23.20 -7.35 -7.45
N ILE A 219 22.29 -6.39 -7.67
CA ILE A 219 22.58 -5.19 -8.48
C ILE A 219 23.73 -4.40 -7.87
N TYR A 220 23.68 -4.14 -6.57
CA TYR A 220 24.68 -3.32 -5.88
C TYR A 220 26.02 -4.03 -5.69
N LYS A 221 26.08 -5.35 -5.67
CA LYS A 221 27.35 -6.11 -5.59
C LYS A 221 28.02 -6.24 -6.97
N ASN A 222 27.25 -6.56 -8.00
CA ASN A 222 27.81 -7.07 -9.26
C ASN A 222 27.79 -6.07 -10.43
N SER A 223 27.25 -4.85 -10.23
CA SER A 223 27.13 -3.86 -11.31
C SER A 223 28.17 -2.74 -11.25
N SER A 224 28.38 -2.06 -12.39
CA SER A 224 29.22 -0.86 -12.45
C SER A 224 28.65 0.29 -11.63
N ILE A 225 29.49 1.25 -11.25
CA ILE A 225 29.07 2.43 -10.47
C ILE A 225 27.95 3.21 -11.16
N THR A 226 28.01 3.34 -12.48
CA THR A 226 26.98 4.02 -13.28
C THR A 226 25.62 3.33 -13.13
N VAL A 227 25.57 2.01 -13.22
CA VAL A 227 24.34 1.24 -13.04
C VAL A 227 23.79 1.44 -11.62
N LYS A 228 24.64 1.40 -10.59
CA LYS A 228 24.21 1.63 -9.20
C LYS A 228 23.58 3.02 -9.02
N ILE A 229 24.17 4.06 -9.61
CA ILE A 229 23.65 5.43 -9.52
C ILE A 229 22.28 5.54 -10.19
N PHE A 230 22.16 5.11 -11.44
CA PHE A 230 20.88 5.17 -12.16
C PHE A 230 19.80 4.32 -11.49
N TYR A 231 20.16 3.13 -11.00
CA TYR A 231 19.24 2.27 -10.29
C TYR A 231 18.78 2.92 -8.97
N SER A 232 19.69 3.56 -8.23
CA SER A 232 19.36 4.29 -6.99
C SER A 232 18.39 5.43 -7.25
N ILE A 233 18.57 6.19 -8.34
CA ILE A 233 17.66 7.28 -8.72
C ILE A 233 16.27 6.72 -9.04
N LEU A 234 16.22 5.65 -9.84
CA LEU A 234 14.96 5.04 -10.24
C LEU A 234 14.23 4.41 -9.03
N LEU A 235 14.98 3.75 -8.13
CA LEU A 235 14.47 3.22 -6.87
C LEU A 235 13.96 4.32 -5.94
N PHE A 236 14.64 5.46 -5.87
CA PHE A 236 14.17 6.63 -5.09
C PHE A 236 12.84 7.15 -5.63
N ILE A 237 12.75 7.38 -6.94
CA ILE A 237 11.52 7.82 -7.59
C ILE A 237 10.37 6.86 -7.29
N PHE A 238 10.63 5.56 -7.42
CA PHE A 238 9.64 4.53 -7.17
C PHE A 238 9.25 4.43 -5.69
N SER A 239 10.17 3.96 -4.85
CA SER A 239 9.89 3.55 -3.47
C SER A 239 9.67 4.70 -2.49
N VAL A 240 10.22 5.90 -2.76
CA VAL A 240 10.09 7.04 -1.85
C VAL A 240 8.97 7.97 -2.31
N VAL A 241 8.82 8.19 -3.61
CA VAL A 241 7.90 9.22 -4.12
C VAL A 241 6.59 8.63 -4.64
N VAL A 242 6.67 7.75 -5.63
CA VAL A 242 5.49 7.27 -6.37
C VAL A 242 4.69 6.25 -5.56
N ALA A 243 5.33 5.16 -5.14
CA ALA A 243 4.66 4.05 -4.47
C ALA A 243 3.94 4.50 -3.18
N PRO A 244 4.56 5.26 -2.24
CA PRO A 244 3.86 5.68 -1.04
C PRO A 244 2.59 6.50 -1.30
N LEU A 245 2.58 7.36 -2.32
CA LEU A 245 1.37 8.12 -2.64
C LEU A 245 0.27 7.21 -3.17
N VAL A 246 0.59 6.40 -4.16
CA VAL A 246 -0.39 5.58 -4.88
C VAL A 246 -0.91 4.46 -3.97
N GLU A 247 -0.05 3.84 -3.18
CA GLU A 247 -0.41 2.81 -2.21
C GLU A 247 -1.30 3.37 -1.10
N GLU A 248 -1.05 4.57 -0.58
CA GLU A 248 -1.95 5.14 0.43
C GLU A 248 -3.32 5.51 -0.15
N LEU A 249 -3.38 5.96 -1.40
CA LEU A 249 -4.66 6.17 -2.09
C LEU A 249 -5.40 4.85 -2.32
N ALA A 250 -4.70 3.78 -2.71
CA ALA A 250 -5.27 2.47 -2.98
C ALA A 250 -5.67 1.74 -1.68
N PHE A 251 -4.76 1.57 -0.74
CA PHE A 251 -4.99 0.77 0.46
C PHE A 251 -5.72 1.53 1.55
N ARG A 252 -5.50 2.83 1.72
CA ARG A 252 -6.12 3.58 2.84
C ARG A 252 -7.39 4.25 2.34
N ASP A 253 -7.30 5.15 1.38
CA ASP A 253 -8.49 5.88 0.92
C ASP A 253 -9.51 4.95 0.22
N SER A 254 -9.07 4.05 -0.68
CA SER A 254 -10.01 3.17 -1.42
C SER A 254 -10.61 2.06 -0.56
N ILE A 255 -9.81 1.32 0.22
CA ILE A 255 -10.32 0.19 1.03
C ILE A 255 -11.21 0.70 2.16
N PHE A 256 -10.83 1.77 2.86
CA PHE A 256 -11.71 2.33 3.90
C PHE A 256 -13.02 2.86 3.33
N THR A 257 -13.00 3.37 2.10
CA THR A 257 -14.21 3.77 1.39
C THR A 257 -15.07 2.54 1.09
N GLY A 258 -14.51 1.54 0.40
CA GLY A 258 -15.25 0.39 -0.10
C GLY A 258 -15.74 -0.57 0.99
N VAL A 259 -15.01 -0.71 2.08
CA VAL A 259 -15.39 -1.56 3.22
C VAL A 259 -16.48 -0.90 4.08
N GLY A 260 -16.51 0.42 4.17
CA GLY A 260 -17.57 1.17 4.87
C GLY A 260 -17.54 1.06 6.41
N ASN A 261 -16.60 0.32 7.00
CA ASN A 261 -16.40 0.23 8.45
C ASN A 261 -14.92 0.40 8.77
N LYS A 262 -14.56 1.42 9.54
CA LYS A 262 -13.15 1.78 9.79
C LYS A 262 -12.31 0.68 10.45
N TRP A 263 -12.87 -0.12 11.36
CA TRP A 263 -12.11 -1.13 12.09
C TRP A 263 -11.94 -2.39 11.25
N PHE A 264 -12.99 -2.77 10.52
CA PHE A 264 -12.89 -3.85 9.56
C PHE A 264 -11.94 -3.46 8.42
N ALA A 265 -12.06 -2.24 7.89
CA ALA A 265 -11.17 -1.70 6.87
C ALA A 265 -9.71 -1.68 7.30
N MET A 266 -9.40 -1.39 8.58
CA MET A 266 -8.05 -1.47 9.10
C MET A 266 -7.45 -2.87 8.92
N ILE A 267 -8.23 -3.91 9.24
CA ILE A 267 -7.81 -5.31 9.08
C ILE A 267 -7.61 -5.62 7.59
N ILE A 268 -8.60 -5.27 6.75
CA ILE A 268 -8.56 -5.56 5.32
C ILE A 268 -7.39 -4.84 4.63
N SER A 269 -7.23 -3.54 4.89
CA SER A 269 -6.15 -2.70 4.36
C SER A 269 -4.78 -3.24 4.78
N SER A 270 -4.62 -3.60 6.06
CA SER A 270 -3.32 -4.03 6.56
C SER A 270 -2.89 -5.37 5.96
N LEU A 271 -3.80 -6.33 5.89
CA LEU A 271 -3.55 -7.64 5.28
C LEU A 271 -3.37 -7.54 3.76
N ALA A 272 -4.23 -6.80 3.06
CA ALA A 272 -4.11 -6.63 1.61
C ALA A 272 -2.79 -5.96 1.22
N PHE A 273 -2.36 -4.94 1.96
CA PHE A 273 -1.06 -4.31 1.77
C PHE A 273 0.09 -5.30 1.99
N ALA A 274 0.02 -6.12 3.04
CA ALA A 274 1.05 -7.11 3.29
C ALA A 274 1.12 -8.18 2.20
N MET A 275 -0.02 -8.65 1.70
CA MET A 275 -0.08 -9.67 0.66
C MET A 275 0.53 -9.24 -0.67
N VAL A 276 0.37 -7.98 -1.09
CA VAL A 276 0.96 -7.53 -2.37
C VAL A 276 2.49 -7.44 -2.32
N HIS A 277 3.07 -7.40 -1.13
CA HIS A 277 4.52 -7.33 -0.92
C HIS A 277 5.17 -8.71 -0.75
N VAL A 278 4.39 -9.77 -0.50
CA VAL A 278 4.91 -11.13 -0.37
C VAL A 278 4.54 -12.00 -1.56
N GLY A 279 5.56 -12.51 -2.25
CA GLY A 279 5.40 -13.66 -3.15
C GLY A 279 5.29 -14.97 -2.36
N MET A 280 4.98 -16.07 -3.04
CA MET A 280 4.82 -17.38 -2.39
C MET A 280 6.09 -17.85 -1.64
N GLY A 281 7.28 -17.46 -2.14
CA GLY A 281 8.57 -17.74 -1.52
C GLY A 281 8.85 -16.91 -0.26
N ASP A 282 8.08 -15.85 -0.01
CA ASP A 282 8.36 -14.85 1.04
C ASP A 282 7.21 -14.68 2.06
N VAL A 283 6.19 -15.54 2.00
CA VAL A 283 5.00 -15.47 2.87
C VAL A 283 5.36 -15.50 4.36
N GLN A 284 6.46 -16.17 4.73
CA GLN A 284 6.95 -16.22 6.12
C GLN A 284 7.31 -14.84 6.67
N ASN A 285 7.72 -13.91 5.80
CA ASN A 285 8.08 -12.55 6.15
C ASN A 285 6.89 -11.58 6.08
N ILE A 286 5.64 -12.05 5.89
CA ILE A 286 4.46 -11.17 5.77
C ILE A 286 4.30 -10.17 6.92
N TYR A 287 4.80 -10.51 8.12
CA TYR A 287 4.75 -9.63 9.28
C TYR A 287 5.54 -8.33 9.11
N ILE A 288 6.62 -8.32 8.31
CA ILE A 288 7.42 -7.11 8.05
C ILE A 288 6.63 -6.06 7.29
N TYR A 289 5.59 -6.46 6.54
CA TYR A 289 4.70 -5.56 5.82
C TYR A 289 3.39 -5.32 6.59
N LEU A 290 2.88 -6.34 7.27
CA LEU A 290 1.63 -6.26 8.02
C LEU A 290 1.70 -5.28 9.19
N ILE A 291 2.74 -5.36 10.01
CA ILE A 291 2.85 -4.54 11.22
C ILE A 291 3.03 -3.05 10.86
N PRO A 292 3.94 -2.66 9.94
CA PRO A 292 3.98 -1.28 9.42
C PRO A 292 2.65 -0.81 8.83
N SER A 293 1.95 -1.69 8.10
CA SER A 293 0.66 -1.35 7.51
C SER A 293 -0.45 -1.10 8.53
N ILE A 294 -0.41 -1.78 9.69
CA ILE A 294 -1.27 -1.50 10.84
C ILE A 294 -1.03 -0.08 11.35
N ILE A 295 0.22 0.37 11.44
CA ILE A 295 0.58 1.72 11.89
C ILE A 295 0.09 2.78 10.88
N LEU A 296 0.23 2.52 9.58
CA LEU A 296 -0.28 3.41 8.53
C LEU A 296 -1.82 3.50 8.57
N SER A 297 -2.50 2.36 8.73
CA SER A 297 -3.96 2.31 8.87
C SER A 297 -4.45 3.00 10.16
N ALA A 298 -3.71 2.83 11.27
CA ALA A 298 -3.99 3.53 12.52
C ALA A 298 -3.78 5.04 12.39
N THR A 299 -2.73 5.46 11.67
CA THR A 299 -2.49 6.88 11.33
C THR A 299 -3.68 7.44 10.58
N PHE A 300 -4.14 6.76 9.53
CA PHE A 300 -5.29 7.16 8.74
C PHE A 300 -6.58 7.29 9.57
N ILE A 301 -6.85 6.33 10.47
CA ILE A 301 -8.01 6.42 11.39
C ILE A 301 -7.87 7.58 12.37
N TYR A 302 -6.67 7.74 12.94
CA TYR A 302 -6.38 8.79 13.92
C TYR A 302 -6.56 10.19 13.31
N THR A 303 -6.19 10.36 12.04
CA THR A 303 -6.33 11.62 11.29
C THR A 303 -7.65 11.74 10.54
N GLU A 304 -8.70 11.08 11.05
CA GLU A 304 -10.08 11.14 10.53
C GLU A 304 -10.22 10.81 9.03
N GLY A 305 -9.35 9.93 8.52
CA GLY A 305 -9.35 9.46 7.12
C GLY A 305 -8.60 10.39 6.17
N ASN A 306 -7.73 11.26 6.70
CA ASN A 306 -6.92 12.14 5.88
C ASN A 306 -5.65 11.44 5.37
N VAL A 307 -5.71 10.99 4.11
CA VAL A 307 -4.63 10.26 3.42
C VAL A 307 -3.30 11.03 3.36
N THR A 308 -3.32 12.36 3.43
CA THR A 308 -2.10 13.19 3.41
C THR A 308 -1.14 12.79 4.54
N TYR A 309 -1.69 12.46 5.71
CA TYR A 309 -0.88 12.09 6.87
C TYR A 309 -0.25 10.72 6.69
N SER A 310 -1.02 9.70 6.30
CA SER A 310 -0.48 8.35 6.12
C SER A 310 0.50 8.30 4.93
N TRP A 311 0.24 9.06 3.85
CA TRP A 311 1.17 9.24 2.73
C TRP A 311 2.53 9.80 3.17
N LEU A 312 2.52 10.91 3.89
CA LEU A 312 3.79 11.53 4.30
C LEU A 312 4.53 10.70 5.36
N VAL A 313 3.82 9.95 6.20
CA VAL A 313 4.43 8.98 7.13
C VAL A 313 5.10 7.85 6.37
N HIS A 314 4.42 7.29 5.37
CA HIS A 314 4.95 6.22 4.52
C HIS A 314 6.18 6.71 3.74
N LEU A 315 6.07 7.87 3.07
CA LEU A 315 7.18 8.51 2.36
C LEU A 315 8.37 8.78 3.30
N GLY A 316 8.11 9.32 4.49
CA GLY A 316 9.14 9.60 5.48
C GLY A 316 9.89 8.35 5.92
N SER A 317 9.18 7.25 6.17
CA SER A 317 9.78 5.96 6.52
C SER A 317 10.63 5.42 5.37
N ASN A 318 10.11 5.43 4.15
CA ASN A 318 10.84 4.94 2.98
C ASN A 318 12.06 5.80 2.67
N LEU A 319 11.98 7.12 2.88
CA LEU A 319 13.12 8.02 2.75
C LEU A 319 14.24 7.68 3.73
N ILE A 320 13.92 7.44 5.00
CA ILE A 320 14.93 7.04 6.01
C ILE A 320 15.56 5.71 5.60
N THR A 321 14.76 4.71 5.26
CA THR A 321 15.26 3.40 4.83
C THR A 321 16.14 3.51 3.58
N PHE A 322 15.74 4.32 2.61
CA PHE A 322 16.54 4.59 1.41
C PHE A 322 17.89 5.23 1.75
N ILE A 323 17.91 6.25 2.61
CA ILE A 323 19.15 6.90 3.05
C ILE A 323 20.08 5.90 3.75
N LEU A 324 19.55 5.08 4.66
CA LEU A 324 20.32 4.05 5.36
C LEU A 324 20.85 2.98 4.41
N MET A 325 20.05 2.58 3.43
CA MET A 325 20.46 1.62 2.41
C MET A 325 21.64 2.16 1.59
N ILE A 326 21.62 3.44 1.18
CA ILE A 326 22.73 4.05 0.43
C ILE A 326 23.95 4.28 1.33
N ALA A 327 23.75 4.74 2.56
CA ALA A 327 24.83 5.05 3.50
C ALA A 327 25.55 3.78 4.01
N GLY A 328 24.81 2.71 4.30
CA GLY A 328 25.35 1.44 4.80
C GLY A 328 25.99 0.55 3.73
N ARG A 329 26.02 0.98 2.47
CA ARG A 329 26.59 0.25 1.33
C ARG A 329 27.85 0.91 0.74
N ASN A 330 28.40 1.91 1.43
CA ASN A 330 29.73 2.47 1.17
C ASN A 330 30.82 1.72 1.93
#